data_AF-A0A4Z2IKU7-F1
#
_entry.id   AF-A0A4Z2IKU7-F1
#
_cell.length_a   1.000
_cell.length_b   1.000
_cell.length_c   1.000
_cell.angle_alpha   90.00
_cell.angle_beta   90.00
_cell.angle_gamma   90.00
#
_symmetry.space_group_name_H-M   'P 1'
#
loop_
_entity.id
_entity.type
_entity.pdbx_description
1 polymer ?
#
loop_
_entity_poly.entity_id
_entity_poly.type
_entity_poly.pdbx_seq_one_letter_code
_entity_poly.pdbx_strand_id
1 'polypeptide(L)'
;MASVPLRPHSEQSKDRLTKRLSTDSNGTSDGGAGSSTPVEVTALEESFRRFAIHGDTRATGKDMHGKNWSKLCKDCGVIDGKSITLTDVDIVFSKVKKKSCRTITYDEFRAALGELARKKYKEKTGEEAETEVFQLIEGKTPVIAGVTRAVASPTVSRLTDTTKFTGSHKARFDDTGRGKGKAGRVDMVDTSGYVSGYKHRGSYEKKVNKPTVGKPM
;
A
#
# COMPACT_ATOMS: atom_id res chain seq x y z
N MET A 1 -25.19 -29.36 1.98
CA MET A 1 -24.32 -28.25 2.45
C MET A 1 -23.87 -27.45 1.25
N ALA A 2 -24.21 -26.16 1.21
CA ALA A 2 -24.04 -25.31 0.04
C ALA A 2 -22.56 -24.98 -0.23
N SER A 3 -22.08 -25.22 -1.45
CA SER A 3 -20.74 -24.80 -1.90
C SER A 3 -20.81 -23.42 -2.53
N VAL A 4 -20.01 -22.49 -2.01
CA VAL A 4 -19.84 -21.14 -2.54
C VAL A 4 -18.93 -21.19 -3.78
N PRO A 5 -19.31 -20.60 -4.93
CA PRO A 5 -18.43 -20.54 -6.10
C PRO A 5 -17.32 -19.50 -5.90
N LEU A 6 -16.06 -19.93 -5.99
CA LEU A 6 -14.90 -19.02 -6.06
C LEU A 6 -14.80 -18.45 -7.48
N ARG A 7 -14.63 -17.12 -7.58
CA ARG A 7 -14.45 -16.38 -8.83
C ARG A 7 -13.18 -16.84 -9.58
N PRO A 8 -13.19 -16.94 -10.93
CA PRO A 8 -11.98 -17.10 -11.70
C PRO A 8 -11.18 -15.79 -11.72
N HIS A 9 -9.87 -15.89 -11.49
CA HIS A 9 -8.94 -14.76 -11.59
C HIS A 9 -8.70 -14.38 -13.04
N SER A 10 -8.85 -13.08 -13.33
CA SER A 10 -8.49 -12.46 -14.59
C SER A 10 -6.98 -12.60 -14.86
N GLU A 11 -6.63 -13.10 -16.03
CA GLU A 11 -5.33 -12.90 -16.65
C GLU A 11 -5.08 -11.40 -16.83
N GLN A 12 -4.10 -10.85 -16.14
CA GLN A 12 -3.51 -9.57 -16.53
C GLN A 12 -1.99 -9.59 -16.31
N SER A 13 -1.31 -9.60 -17.46
CA SER A 13 -0.09 -8.90 -17.79
C SER A 13 1.25 -9.43 -17.27
N LYS A 14 1.98 -10.01 -18.22
CA LYS A 14 3.44 -9.88 -18.38
C LYS A 14 3.83 -8.38 -18.37
N ASP A 15 5.09 -8.12 -18.04
CA ASP A 15 5.77 -6.82 -17.90
C ASP A 15 5.63 -6.08 -16.56
N ARG A 16 6.51 -6.44 -15.60
CA ARG A 16 7.43 -5.45 -15.00
C ARG A 16 8.55 -6.13 -14.22
N LEU A 17 9.53 -6.68 -14.95
CA LEU A 17 10.83 -7.01 -14.37
C LEU A 17 11.74 -5.77 -14.52
N THR A 18 12.48 -5.50 -13.44
CA THR A 18 13.73 -4.74 -13.31
C THR A 18 13.70 -3.41 -12.55
N LYS A 19 14.68 -3.35 -11.62
CA LYS A 19 15.23 -2.25 -10.82
C LYS A 19 14.43 -1.70 -9.63
N ARG A 20 14.77 -2.23 -8.45
CA ARG A 20 14.79 -1.47 -7.19
C ARG A 20 16.25 -1.22 -6.78
N LEU A 21 16.47 0.02 -6.32
CA LEU A 21 17.58 0.57 -5.54
C LEU A 21 18.70 1.29 -6.30
N SER A 22 18.73 2.62 -6.15
CA SER A 22 19.88 3.39 -5.65
C SER A 22 19.41 4.79 -5.24
N THR A 23 19.83 5.21 -4.06
CA THR A 23 19.83 6.60 -3.60
C THR A 23 21.21 7.15 -3.96
N ASP A 24 21.29 8.22 -4.74
CA ASP A 24 22.32 9.26 -4.61
C ASP A 24 21.94 10.49 -5.43
N SER A 25 22.56 11.60 -5.07
CA SER A 25 22.07 12.97 -5.19
C SER A 25 22.64 13.72 -6.39
N ASN A 26 21.89 14.75 -6.82
CA ASN A 26 22.31 15.96 -7.56
C ASN A 26 22.63 15.86 -9.07
N GLY A 27 21.91 16.66 -9.89
CA GLY A 27 22.25 16.90 -11.30
C GLY A 27 21.07 17.42 -12.13
N THR A 28 21.29 18.55 -12.80
CA THR A 28 20.34 19.46 -13.44
C THR A 28 19.86 19.06 -14.85
N SER A 29 18.72 19.66 -15.21
CA SER A 29 18.26 20.15 -16.53
C SER A 29 17.80 19.21 -17.66
N ASP A 30 16.53 19.46 -18.00
CA ASP A 30 15.93 19.70 -19.33
C ASP A 30 15.29 18.56 -20.15
N GLY A 31 14.02 18.81 -20.51
CA GLY A 31 13.45 18.48 -21.82
C GLY A 31 12.72 17.14 -21.99
N GLY A 32 11.39 17.14 -21.95
CA GLY A 32 10.59 16.02 -22.51
C GLY A 32 9.11 16.00 -22.14
N ALA A 33 8.29 16.67 -22.96
CA ALA A 33 6.85 16.85 -22.82
C ALA A 33 6.01 15.57 -22.85
N GLY A 34 4.99 15.52 -21.98
CA GLY A 34 3.95 14.47 -21.96
C GLY A 34 2.82 14.79 -20.98
N SER A 35 1.82 15.53 -21.49
CA SER A 35 0.50 15.84 -20.92
C SER A 35 0.08 15.13 -19.62
N SER A 36 0.25 15.82 -18.49
CA SER A 36 -0.66 15.78 -17.34
C SER A 36 -0.42 17.08 -16.59
N THR A 37 -1.47 17.88 -16.36
CA THR A 37 -1.37 19.10 -15.56
C THR A 37 -0.68 18.77 -14.24
N PRO A 38 0.49 19.35 -13.93
CA PRO A 38 1.12 19.16 -12.63
C PRO A 38 0.22 19.87 -11.62
N VAL A 39 -0.68 19.13 -10.98
CA VAL A 39 -1.25 19.59 -9.73
C VAL A 39 -0.06 19.58 -8.79
N GLU A 40 0.57 20.73 -8.59
CA GLU A 40 1.69 20.86 -7.67
C GLU A 40 1.25 20.33 -6.32
N VAL A 41 1.75 19.14 -5.97
CA VAL A 41 1.52 18.53 -4.68
C VAL A 41 2.25 19.41 -3.69
N THR A 42 1.49 20.19 -2.94
CA THR A 42 2.08 21.10 -1.94
C THR A 42 2.95 20.32 -0.95
N ALA A 43 4.00 20.95 -0.41
CA ALA A 43 4.87 20.31 0.59
C ALA A 43 4.08 19.74 1.80
N LEU A 44 2.96 20.39 2.13
CA LEU A 44 2.02 19.94 3.16
C LEU A 44 1.31 18.65 2.74
N GLU A 45 0.83 18.58 1.50
CA GLU A 45 0.20 17.37 0.96
C GLU A 45 1.19 16.21 0.84
N GLU A 46 2.44 16.49 0.48
CA GLU A 46 3.48 15.46 0.45
C GLU A 46 3.72 14.88 1.85
N SER A 47 3.78 15.76 2.85
CA SER A 47 3.90 15.37 4.26
C SER A 47 2.68 14.54 4.69
N PHE A 48 1.47 14.98 4.36
CA PHE A 48 0.25 14.20 4.58
C PHE A 48 0.36 12.79 3.98
N ARG A 49 0.77 12.66 2.71
CA ARG A 49 0.91 11.36 2.04
C ARG A 49 1.95 10.47 2.73
N ARG A 50 3.11 11.03 3.12
CA ARG A 50 4.18 10.32 3.84
C ARG A 50 3.68 9.74 5.17
N PHE A 51 2.89 10.50 5.93
CA PHE A 51 2.27 10.01 7.17
C PHE A 51 1.09 9.08 6.91
N ALA A 52 0.29 9.30 5.87
CA ALA A 52 -0.87 8.48 5.55
C ALA A 52 -0.49 7.02 5.25
N ILE A 53 0.60 6.78 4.51
CA ILE A 53 1.08 5.43 4.19
C ILE A 53 1.90 4.78 5.32
N HIS A 54 2.20 5.53 6.38
CA HIS A 54 3.11 5.05 7.41
C HIS A 54 2.55 3.81 8.13
N GLY A 55 3.31 2.72 8.10
CA GLY A 55 2.97 1.46 8.78
C GLY A 55 1.87 0.64 8.10
N ASP A 56 1.38 1.02 6.92
CA ASP A 56 0.46 0.19 6.12
C ASP A 56 0.94 0.14 4.67
N THR A 57 1.54 -0.98 4.28
CA THR A 57 2.09 -1.20 2.94
C THR A 57 1.03 -1.27 1.84
N ARG A 58 -0.26 -1.29 2.19
CA ARG A 58 -1.38 -1.28 1.23
C ARG A 58 -2.05 0.09 1.11
N ALA A 59 -1.69 1.04 1.97
CA ALA A 59 -2.26 2.38 1.93
C ALA A 59 -1.80 3.13 0.68
N THR A 60 -2.72 3.88 0.08
CA THR A 60 -2.49 4.65 -1.16
C THR A 60 -2.02 6.08 -0.90
N GLY A 61 -2.04 6.52 0.35
CA GLY A 61 -1.71 7.89 0.74
C GLY A 61 -2.85 8.91 0.52
N LYS A 62 -4.02 8.46 0.08
CA LYS A 62 -5.21 9.32 -0.12
C LYS A 62 -5.89 9.71 1.19
N ASP A 63 -5.94 8.77 2.14
CA ASP A 63 -6.59 8.96 3.43
C ASP A 63 -5.63 8.61 4.57
N MET A 64 -5.76 9.31 5.70
CA MET A 64 -4.92 9.13 6.87
C MET A 64 -5.70 8.53 8.04
N HIS A 65 -5.18 7.48 8.67
CA HIS A 65 -5.79 6.89 9.87
C HIS A 65 -5.49 7.75 11.11
N GLY A 66 -6.42 7.80 12.08
CA GLY A 66 -6.24 8.49 13.36
C GLY A 66 -4.90 8.25 14.06
N LYS A 67 -4.38 7.01 14.09
CA LYS A 67 -3.04 6.74 14.65
C LYS A 67 -1.91 7.51 13.96
N ASN A 68 -2.01 7.70 12.64
CA ASN A 68 -1.01 8.39 11.83
C ASN A 68 -1.18 9.91 11.96
N TRP A 69 -2.42 10.40 12.12
CA TRP A 69 -2.71 11.78 12.48
C TRP A 69 -2.11 12.15 13.84
N SER A 70 -2.37 11.36 14.88
CA SER A 70 -1.81 11.62 16.21
C SER A 70 -0.28 11.52 16.21
N LYS A 71 0.30 10.67 15.35
CA LYS A 71 1.75 10.63 15.11
C LYS A 71 2.28 11.89 14.42
N LEU A 72 1.61 12.36 13.37
CA LEU A 72 1.96 13.61 12.68
C LEU A 72 1.96 14.79 13.65
N CYS A 73 0.92 14.93 14.47
CA CYS A 73 0.86 16.03 15.43
C CYS A 73 1.98 15.97 16.49
N LYS A 74 2.45 14.77 16.86
CA LYS A 74 3.61 14.60 17.76
C LYS A 74 4.92 14.90 17.05
N ASP A 75 5.19 14.23 15.95
CA ASP A 75 6.46 14.31 15.21
C ASP A 75 6.69 15.73 14.65
N CYS A 76 5.62 16.43 14.29
CA CYS A 76 5.70 17.79 13.76
C CYS A 76 5.71 18.88 14.83
N GLY A 77 5.55 18.56 16.12
CA GLY A 77 5.52 19.54 17.21
C GLY A 77 4.23 20.37 17.27
N VAL A 78 3.15 19.86 16.69
CA VAL A 78 1.82 20.50 16.79
C VAL A 78 1.31 20.42 18.24
N ILE A 79 1.51 19.26 18.88
CA ILE A 79 1.32 19.07 20.32
C ILE A 79 2.46 19.78 21.05
N ASP A 80 2.12 20.85 21.77
CA ASP A 80 3.07 21.68 22.53
C ASP A 80 3.19 21.29 24.00
N GLY A 81 2.39 20.31 24.45
CA GLY A 81 2.32 19.90 25.86
C GLY A 81 1.72 20.97 26.79
N LYS A 82 1.11 22.03 26.23
CA LYS A 82 0.55 23.16 26.97
C LYS A 82 -0.91 23.41 26.56
N SER A 83 -1.11 23.87 25.33
CA SER A 83 -2.43 24.25 24.81
C SER A 83 -3.11 23.14 24.02
N ILE A 84 -2.31 22.33 23.32
CA ILE A 84 -2.74 21.20 22.51
C ILE A 84 -2.26 19.91 23.16
N THR A 85 -3.20 19.09 23.63
CA THR A 85 -2.93 17.76 24.18
C THR A 85 -3.24 16.66 23.17
N LEU A 86 -2.81 15.42 23.44
CA LEU A 86 -3.16 14.26 22.63
C LEU A 86 -4.69 14.05 22.55
N THR A 87 -5.39 14.27 23.67
CA THR A 87 -6.85 14.20 23.72
C THR A 87 -7.50 15.20 22.77
N ASP A 88 -6.96 16.42 22.68
CA ASP A 88 -7.47 17.44 21.75
C ASP A 88 -7.31 17.02 20.29
N VAL A 89 -6.16 16.44 19.97
CA VAL A 89 -5.85 15.91 18.64
C VAL A 89 -6.84 14.81 18.25
N ASP A 90 -7.18 13.91 19.18
CA ASP A 90 -8.13 12.82 18.95
C ASP A 90 -9.59 13.32 18.86
N ILE A 91 -9.95 14.36 19.63
CA ILE A 91 -11.25 15.05 19.54
C ILE A 91 -11.40 15.73 18.17
N VAL A 92 -10.41 16.51 17.75
CA VAL A 92 -10.43 17.19 16.45
C VAL A 92 -10.54 16.18 15.31
N PHE A 93 -9.76 15.09 15.36
CA PHE A 93 -9.87 14.00 14.38
C PHE A 93 -11.30 13.46 14.29
N SER A 94 -11.92 13.22 15.46
CA SER A 94 -13.29 12.71 15.53
C SER A 94 -14.35 13.71 15.07
N LYS A 95 -14.06 15.01 15.17
CA LYS A 95 -14.92 16.11 14.71
C LYS A 95 -14.91 16.26 13.20
N VAL A 96 -13.74 16.21 12.56
CA VAL A 96 -13.61 16.47 11.11
C VAL A 96 -13.92 15.25 10.25
N LYS A 97 -13.71 14.03 10.78
CA LYS A 97 -13.97 12.80 10.03
C LYS A 97 -15.47 12.59 9.87
N LYS A 98 -15.86 11.98 8.75
CA LYS A 98 -17.23 11.49 8.57
C LYS A 98 -17.60 10.43 9.63
N LYS A 99 -18.87 10.41 10.04
CA LYS A 99 -19.38 9.41 10.99
C LYS A 99 -19.06 7.99 10.49
N SER A 100 -18.65 7.10 11.40
CA SER A 100 -18.24 5.71 11.13
C SER A 100 -16.90 5.55 10.36
N CYS A 101 -16.32 6.62 9.80
CA CYS A 101 -15.00 6.52 9.16
C CYS A 101 -13.87 6.39 10.19
N ARG A 102 -12.81 5.66 9.79
CA ARG A 102 -11.58 5.47 10.58
C ARG A 102 -10.42 6.33 10.09
N THR A 103 -10.61 6.97 8.94
CA THR A 103 -9.63 7.78 8.21
C THR A 103 -10.21 9.14 7.89
N ILE A 104 -9.33 10.09 7.59
CA ILE A 104 -9.67 11.43 7.08
C ILE A 104 -9.03 11.64 5.71
N THR A 105 -9.69 12.41 4.85
CA THR A 105 -9.13 12.86 3.56
C THR A 105 -8.20 14.05 3.75
N TYR A 106 -7.54 14.50 2.68
CA TYR A 106 -6.67 15.69 2.74
C TYR A 106 -7.44 16.99 3.08
N ASP A 107 -8.67 17.14 2.58
CA ASP A 107 -9.51 18.31 2.89
C ASP A 107 -9.91 18.34 4.37
N GLU A 108 -10.32 17.20 4.91
CA GLU A 108 -10.65 17.03 6.33
C GLU A 108 -9.42 17.25 7.22
N PHE A 109 -8.24 16.85 6.74
CA PHE A 109 -6.95 17.11 7.38
C PHE A 109 -6.64 18.62 7.44
N ARG A 110 -6.81 19.38 6.35
CA ARG A 110 -6.64 20.84 6.40
C ARG A 110 -7.60 21.49 7.38
N ALA A 111 -8.87 21.08 7.38
CA ALA A 111 -9.86 21.56 8.33
C ALA A 111 -9.46 21.27 9.80
N ALA A 112 -8.91 20.08 10.07
CA ALA A 112 -8.41 19.72 11.40
C ALA A 112 -7.23 20.58 11.84
N LEU A 113 -6.31 20.91 10.92
CA LEU A 113 -5.21 21.81 11.23
C LEU A 113 -5.69 23.22 11.56
N GLY A 114 -6.74 23.72 10.89
CA GLY A 114 -7.38 24.98 11.25
C GLY A 114 -7.99 24.99 12.65
N GLU A 115 -8.65 23.90 13.06
CA GLU A 115 -9.15 23.75 14.44
C GLU A 115 -8.01 23.77 15.47
N LEU A 116 -6.90 23.09 15.19
CA LEU A 116 -5.73 23.07 16.08
C LEU A 116 -5.01 24.43 16.09
N ALA A 117 -4.91 25.11 14.95
CA ALA A 117 -4.29 26.42 14.82
C ALA A 117 -4.98 27.47 15.69
N ARG A 118 -6.32 27.55 15.60
CA ARG A 118 -7.13 28.45 16.44
C ARG A 118 -6.97 28.17 17.94
N LYS A 119 -6.81 26.90 18.32
CA LYS A 119 -6.62 26.52 19.73
C LYS A 119 -5.19 26.82 20.23
N LYS A 120 -4.18 26.66 19.37
CA LYS A 120 -2.76 26.87 19.68
C LYS A 120 -2.38 28.35 19.70
N TYR A 121 -2.87 29.14 18.75
CA TYR A 121 -2.54 30.56 18.58
C TYR A 121 -3.77 31.45 18.79
N LYS A 122 -4.23 31.53 20.04
CA LYS A 122 -5.43 32.31 20.40
C LYS A 122 -5.31 33.81 20.15
N GLU A 123 -4.09 34.34 20.15
CA GLU A 123 -3.78 35.77 20.00
C GLU A 123 -3.52 36.20 18.55
N LYS A 124 -3.40 35.24 17.61
CA LYS A 124 -3.14 35.52 16.19
C LYS A 124 -4.43 35.49 15.37
N THR A 125 -4.40 36.10 14.19
CA THR A 125 -5.48 35.95 13.22
C THR A 125 -5.53 34.49 12.71
N GLY A 126 -6.71 34.00 12.35
CA GLY A 126 -6.91 32.59 11.99
C GLY A 126 -6.01 32.12 10.84
N GLU A 127 -5.76 32.99 9.86
CA GLU A 127 -4.95 32.68 8.67
C GLU A 127 -3.44 32.59 8.98
N GLU A 128 -2.93 33.50 9.81
CA GLU A 128 -1.53 33.43 10.29
C GLU A 128 -1.29 32.21 11.16
N ALA A 129 -2.25 31.88 12.03
CA ALA A 129 -2.19 30.71 12.89
C ALA A 129 -2.12 29.40 12.08
N GLU A 130 -2.91 29.31 10.99
CA GLU A 130 -2.93 28.15 10.10
C GLU A 130 -1.62 28.00 9.35
N THR A 131 -1.08 29.11 8.82
CA THR A 131 0.19 29.13 8.09
C THR A 131 1.35 28.62 8.97
N GLU A 132 1.40 29.05 10.24
CA GLU A 132 2.40 28.58 11.21
C GLU A 132 2.31 27.07 11.47
N VAL A 133 1.09 26.53 11.57
CA VAL A 133 0.90 25.07 11.73
C VAL A 133 1.30 24.32 10.46
N PHE A 134 1.02 24.88 9.27
CA PHE A 134 1.42 24.26 8.00
C PHE A 134 2.94 24.21 7.88
N GLN A 135 3.65 25.29 8.18
CA GLN A 135 5.11 25.34 8.17
C GLN A 135 5.73 24.32 9.13
N LEU A 136 5.08 24.03 10.27
CA LEU A 136 5.55 22.98 11.19
C LEU A 136 5.46 21.58 10.59
N ILE A 137 4.62 21.34 9.58
CA ILE A 137 4.36 20.01 9.02
C ILE A 137 5.05 19.85 7.66
N GLU A 138 5.15 20.91 6.87
CA GLU A 138 5.76 20.92 5.55
C GLU A 138 7.17 20.29 5.56
N GLY A 139 7.41 19.40 4.58
CA GLY A 139 8.67 18.68 4.43
C GLY A 139 8.94 17.57 5.45
N LYS A 140 8.14 17.43 6.52
CA LYS A 140 8.40 16.42 7.57
C LYS A 140 8.03 15.01 7.13
N THR A 141 8.64 14.05 7.81
CA THR A 141 8.42 12.61 7.61
C THR A 141 8.14 11.94 8.95
N PRO A 142 7.44 10.78 8.94
CA PRO A 142 7.23 10.00 10.16
C PRO A 142 8.55 9.62 10.82
N VAL A 143 8.74 10.02 12.07
CA VAL A 143 9.96 9.73 12.83
C VAL A 143 9.91 8.28 13.33
N ILE A 144 10.86 7.46 12.90
CA ILE A 144 10.99 6.06 13.34
C ILE A 144 12.06 6.02 14.45
N ALA A 145 11.63 6.26 15.69
CA ALA A 145 12.50 6.19 16.86
C ALA A 145 12.47 4.79 17.50
N GLY A 146 13.59 4.34 18.06
CA GLY A 146 13.67 3.10 18.85
C GLY A 146 13.64 1.79 18.05
N VAL A 147 13.76 1.85 16.72
CA VAL A 147 13.79 0.65 15.87
C VAL A 147 15.22 0.37 15.42
N THR A 148 15.64 -0.90 15.46
CA THR A 148 16.91 -1.35 14.90
C THR A 148 16.90 -1.14 13.38
N ARG A 149 17.82 -0.31 12.86
CA ARG A 149 17.99 -0.16 11.40
C ARG A 149 18.37 -1.52 10.82
N ALA A 150 17.64 -1.97 9.81
CA ALA A 150 17.98 -3.18 9.08
C ALA A 150 19.35 -2.99 8.41
N VAL A 151 20.33 -3.78 8.83
CA VAL A 151 21.68 -3.75 8.23
C VAL A 151 21.66 -4.68 7.01
N ALA A 152 21.77 -4.10 5.83
CA ALA A 152 22.02 -4.85 4.60
C ALA A 152 23.50 -5.28 4.57
N SER A 153 23.84 -6.31 5.35
CA SER A 153 25.19 -6.86 5.30
C SER A 153 25.35 -7.78 4.08
N PRO A 154 26.55 -7.83 3.46
CA PRO A 154 26.83 -8.76 2.37
C PRO A 154 26.57 -10.23 2.76
N THR A 155 26.82 -10.57 4.02
CA THR A 155 26.54 -11.90 4.57
C THR A 155 25.06 -12.22 4.58
N VAL A 156 24.22 -11.32 5.10
CA VAL A 156 22.75 -11.51 5.11
C VAL A 156 22.23 -11.60 3.68
N SER A 157 22.68 -10.71 2.78
CA SER A 157 22.28 -10.73 1.37
C SER A 157 22.58 -12.08 0.72
N ARG A 158 23.77 -12.65 0.96
CA ARG A 158 24.14 -13.98 0.45
C ARG A 158 23.30 -15.10 1.04
N LEU A 159 22.97 -15.03 2.34
CA LEU A 159 22.20 -16.07 3.04
C LEU A 159 20.70 -16.04 2.71
N THR A 160 20.17 -14.89 2.26
CA THR A 160 18.74 -14.71 1.94
C THR A 160 18.44 -14.69 0.44
N ASP A 161 19.44 -14.91 -0.42
CA ASP A 161 19.28 -14.94 -1.86
C ASP A 161 18.59 -16.23 -2.33
N THR A 162 17.29 -16.15 -2.59
CA THR A 162 16.47 -17.28 -3.05
C THR A 162 16.82 -17.75 -4.46
N THR A 163 17.55 -16.93 -5.25
CA THR A 163 17.92 -17.30 -6.61
C THR A 163 18.90 -18.46 -6.62
N LYS A 164 19.78 -18.53 -5.61
CA LYS A 164 20.81 -19.56 -5.40
C LYS A 164 20.30 -20.86 -4.79
N PHE A 165 19.03 -20.92 -4.36
CA PHE A 165 18.45 -22.16 -3.87
C PHE A 165 18.26 -23.14 -5.04
N THR A 166 18.57 -24.41 -4.79
CA THR A 166 18.47 -25.50 -5.77
C THR A 166 17.51 -26.58 -5.28
N GLY A 167 17.19 -27.54 -6.16
CA GLY A 167 16.34 -28.69 -5.85
C GLY A 167 14.94 -28.30 -5.35
N SER A 168 14.41 -29.07 -4.39
CA SER A 168 13.09 -28.83 -3.81
C SER A 168 12.96 -27.48 -3.10
N HIS A 169 14.06 -26.91 -2.60
CA HIS A 169 14.03 -25.60 -1.93
C HIS A 169 13.73 -24.47 -2.92
N LYS A 170 14.18 -24.58 -4.18
CA LYS A 170 13.86 -23.61 -5.24
C LYS A 170 12.35 -23.56 -5.53
N ALA A 171 11.68 -24.70 -5.53
CA ALA A 171 10.24 -24.80 -5.79
C ALA A 171 9.38 -24.07 -4.73
N ARG A 172 9.94 -23.80 -3.54
CA ARG A 172 9.25 -23.12 -2.44
C ARG A 172 9.07 -21.62 -2.67
N PHE A 173 9.79 -21.03 -3.62
CA PHE A 173 9.77 -19.59 -3.89
C PHE A 173 9.30 -19.28 -5.31
N ASP A 174 8.75 -18.08 -5.49
CA ASP A 174 8.52 -17.46 -6.80
C ASP A 174 9.74 -16.69 -7.27
N ASP A 175 9.66 -16.16 -8.49
CA ASP A 175 10.76 -15.43 -9.13
C ASP A 175 11.07 -14.10 -8.42
N THR A 176 10.15 -13.60 -7.58
CA THR A 176 10.37 -12.42 -6.73
C THR A 176 11.04 -12.77 -5.40
N GLY A 177 11.27 -14.06 -5.13
CA GLY A 177 11.79 -14.57 -3.87
C GLY A 177 10.75 -14.67 -2.75
N ARG A 178 9.47 -14.47 -3.05
CA ARG A 178 8.38 -14.73 -2.09
C ARG A 178 8.08 -16.22 -2.03
N GLY A 179 7.77 -16.71 -0.84
CA GLY A 179 7.41 -18.11 -0.64
C GLY A 179 6.04 -18.42 -1.25
N LYS A 180 5.95 -19.48 -2.08
CA LYS A 180 4.72 -20.01 -2.69
C LYS A 180 3.77 -20.73 -1.71
N GLY A 181 4.04 -20.65 -0.40
CA GLY A 181 3.21 -21.29 0.61
C GLY A 181 3.10 -22.82 0.43
N LYS A 182 1.88 -23.34 0.42
CA LYS A 182 1.58 -24.78 0.27
C LYS A 182 1.96 -25.30 -1.12
N ALA A 183 1.71 -24.52 -2.16
CA ALA A 183 1.95 -24.91 -3.56
C ALA A 183 3.43 -25.19 -3.86
N GLY A 184 4.35 -24.53 -3.15
CA GLY A 184 5.78 -24.79 -3.29
C GLY A 184 6.34 -25.87 -2.36
N ARG A 185 5.51 -26.44 -1.47
CA ARG A 185 5.93 -27.45 -0.46
C ARG A 185 5.33 -28.83 -0.71
N VAL A 186 4.18 -28.89 -1.37
CA VAL A 186 3.41 -30.12 -1.57
C VAL A 186 3.14 -30.25 -3.06
N ASP A 187 3.46 -31.43 -3.61
CA ASP A 187 3.04 -31.78 -4.96
C ASP A 187 1.53 -32.00 -4.96
N MET A 188 0.80 -31.12 -5.65
CA MET A 188 -0.65 -31.24 -5.77
C MET A 188 -0.96 -32.24 -6.88
N VAL A 189 -1.03 -33.52 -6.49
CA VAL A 189 -1.48 -34.58 -7.38
C VAL A 189 -2.96 -34.36 -7.73
N ASP A 190 -3.29 -34.40 -9.01
CA ASP A 190 -4.67 -34.33 -9.48
C ASP A 190 -5.43 -35.60 -9.09
N THR A 191 -6.32 -35.49 -8.08
CA THR A 191 -7.15 -36.60 -7.59
C THR A 191 -8.47 -36.74 -8.38
N SER A 192 -8.64 -36.06 -9.50
CA SER A 192 -9.90 -36.02 -10.24
C SER A 192 -10.24 -37.30 -11.03
N GLY A 193 -9.40 -38.34 -10.95
CA GLY A 193 -9.60 -39.64 -11.59
C GLY A 193 -9.53 -40.81 -10.59
N TYR A 194 -10.27 -41.88 -10.88
CA TYR A 194 -10.26 -43.14 -10.10
C TYR A 194 -8.93 -43.89 -10.22
N VAL A 195 -8.18 -43.67 -11.30
CA VAL A 195 -6.88 -44.31 -11.57
C VAL A 195 -5.86 -43.24 -11.98
N SER A 196 -4.63 -43.34 -11.47
CA SER A 196 -3.56 -42.42 -11.85
C SER A 196 -3.29 -42.47 -13.36
N GLY A 197 -3.41 -41.34 -14.06
CA GLY A 197 -3.14 -41.25 -15.49
C GLY A 197 -4.37 -41.32 -16.41
N TYR A 198 -5.59 -41.25 -15.88
CA TYR A 198 -6.80 -41.15 -16.72
C TYR A 198 -6.89 -39.80 -17.46
N LYS A 199 -6.68 -39.81 -18.78
CA LYS A 199 -6.59 -38.60 -19.63
C LYS A 199 -7.90 -38.17 -20.27
N HIS A 200 -8.98 -38.93 -20.10
CA HIS A 200 -10.26 -38.71 -20.79
C HIS A 200 -11.32 -37.98 -19.92
N ARG A 201 -10.89 -37.26 -18.89
CA ARG A 201 -11.77 -36.43 -18.06
C ARG A 201 -12.47 -35.38 -18.94
N GLY A 202 -13.80 -35.33 -18.90
CA GLY A 202 -14.60 -34.39 -19.69
C GLY A 202 -14.74 -34.74 -21.18
N SER A 203 -14.27 -35.90 -21.65
CA SER A 203 -14.44 -36.29 -23.06
C SER A 203 -15.80 -36.94 -23.37
N TYR A 204 -16.61 -37.27 -22.37
CA TYR A 204 -17.87 -37.97 -22.56
C TYR A 204 -18.89 -37.09 -23.28
N GLU A 205 -19.12 -35.86 -22.81
CA GLU A 205 -20.09 -34.93 -23.42
C GLU A 205 -19.76 -34.57 -24.87
N LYS A 206 -18.47 -34.47 -25.22
CA LYS A 206 -18.01 -34.28 -26.61
C LYS A 206 -18.34 -35.45 -27.54
N LYS A 207 -18.47 -36.67 -27.02
CA LYS A 207 -18.78 -37.87 -27.82
C LYS A 207 -20.27 -38.07 -28.02
N VAL A 208 -21.11 -37.68 -27.06
CA VAL A 208 -22.56 -37.84 -27.13
C VAL A 208 -23.27 -36.72 -27.90
N ASN A 209 -22.69 -35.52 -27.98
CA ASN A 209 -23.28 -34.39 -28.70
C ASN A 209 -22.67 -34.26 -30.12
N LYS A 210 -23.01 -35.17 -31.04
CA LYS A 210 -22.66 -35.01 -32.47
C LYS A 210 -23.60 -33.95 -33.07
N PRO A 211 -23.11 -32.88 -33.73
CA PRO A 211 -23.97 -31.98 -34.47
C PRO A 211 -24.59 -32.73 -35.65
N THR A 212 -25.90 -32.87 -35.66
CA THR A 212 -26.67 -33.37 -36.80
C THR A 212 -26.58 -32.34 -37.92
N VAL A 213 -25.61 -32.52 -38.83
CA VAL A 213 -25.61 -31.79 -40.10
C VAL A 213 -26.78 -32.33 -40.92
N GLY A 214 -27.83 -31.53 -41.04
CA GLY A 214 -28.99 -31.82 -41.86
C GLY A 214 -28.58 -32.09 -43.31
N LYS A 215 -29.08 -33.18 -43.87
CA LYS A 215 -28.92 -33.54 -45.28
C LYS A 215 -29.87 -32.64 -46.10
N PRO A 216 -29.41 -31.84 -47.06
CA PRO A 216 -30.32 -31.04 -47.89
C PRO A 216 -31.12 -31.96 -48.81
N MET A 217 -32.42 -31.67 -48.93
CA MET A 217 -33.34 -32.29 -49.91
C MET A 217 -33.09 -31.76 -51.32
#